data_AF-A0A6A7RQP9-F1
#
_entry.id   AF-A0A6A7RQP9-F1
#
_cell.length_a   1.000
_cell.length_b   1.000
_cell.length_c   1.000
_cell.angle_alpha   90.00
_cell.angle_beta   90.00
_cell.angle_gamma   90.00
#
_symmetry.space_group_name_H-M   'P 1'
#
loop_
_entity.id
_entity.type
_entity.pdbx_description
1 polymer ?
#
loop_
_entity_poly.entity_id
_entity_poly.type
_entity_poly.pdbx_seq_one_letter_code
_entity_poly.pdbx_strand_id
1 'polypeptide(L)'
;MQNHPIPKDAIVIEMAERLDADDREAFEERAAIIEYDGQLPRAHAECLALLEVLRRDQSAVKGAMPPMRRSVVLQVEIDGGTEWLLTADLAIARVHLADIGGREVAVLDPADVIHEQYSGVAVLGMLR
;
A
#
# COMPACT_ATOMS: atom_id res chain seq x y z
N MET A 1 -4.64 14.98 25.97
CA MET A 1 -4.49 13.66 25.33
C MET A 1 -5.75 12.88 25.66
N GLN A 2 -6.68 12.75 24.71
CA GLN A 2 -7.84 11.88 24.88
C GLN A 2 -7.33 10.43 24.84
N ASN A 3 -7.72 9.63 25.82
CA ASN A 3 -7.25 8.26 25.95
C ASN A 3 -8.21 7.37 25.18
N HIS A 4 -7.94 7.13 23.89
CA HIS A 4 -8.77 6.26 23.07
C HIS A 4 -8.60 4.80 23.52
N PRO A 5 -9.68 4.02 23.57
CA PRO A 5 -9.60 2.62 23.95
C PRO A 5 -8.78 1.85 22.92
N ILE A 6 -7.99 0.89 23.41
CA ILE A 6 -7.15 0.02 22.58
C ILE A 6 -8.07 -0.87 21.75
N PRO A 7 -7.84 -0.99 20.42
CA PRO A 7 -8.64 -1.88 19.57
C PRO A 7 -8.65 -3.32 20.09
N LYS A 8 -9.78 -4.01 19.93
CA LYS A 8 -9.97 -5.34 20.53
C LYS A 8 -9.63 -6.51 19.61
N ASP A 9 -9.86 -6.34 18.32
CA ASP A 9 -9.63 -7.39 17.33
C ASP A 9 -8.18 -7.36 16.84
N ALA A 10 -7.52 -8.52 16.79
CA ALA A 10 -6.10 -8.62 16.44
C ALA A 10 -5.78 -8.04 15.06
N ILE A 11 -6.67 -8.22 14.08
CA ILE A 11 -6.48 -7.68 12.73
C ILE A 11 -6.62 -6.16 12.76
N VAL A 12 -7.59 -5.66 13.51
CA VAL A 12 -7.82 -4.21 13.63
C VAL A 12 -6.66 -3.53 14.37
N ILE A 13 -6.11 -4.16 15.41
CA ILE A 13 -4.92 -3.65 16.11
C ILE A 13 -3.77 -3.50 15.10
N GLU A 14 -3.43 -4.58 14.39
CA GLU A 14 -2.34 -4.60 13.41
C GLU A 14 -2.53 -3.51 12.34
N MET A 15 -3.73 -3.40 11.77
CA MET A 15 -4.01 -2.45 10.70
C MET A 15 -4.03 -1.01 11.20
N ALA A 16 -4.59 -0.77 12.39
CA ALA A 16 -4.67 0.57 12.95
C ALA A 16 -3.30 1.09 13.43
N GLU A 17 -2.34 0.23 13.77
CA GLU A 17 -0.95 0.62 14.07
C GLU A 17 -0.18 1.14 12.85
N ARG A 18 -0.70 0.90 11.64
CA ARG A 18 -0.06 1.24 10.37
C ARG A 18 -0.67 2.46 9.69
N LEU A 19 -1.74 3.02 10.27
CA LEU A 19 -2.29 4.30 9.88
C LEU A 19 -1.30 5.40 10.28
N ASP A 20 -1.20 6.45 9.49
CA ASP A 20 -0.55 7.66 10.00
C ASP A 20 -1.47 8.41 10.96
N ALA A 21 -0.96 9.52 11.50
CA ALA A 21 -1.63 10.23 12.60
C ALA A 21 -3.04 10.69 12.21
N ASP A 22 -3.22 11.20 10.99
CA ASP A 22 -4.49 11.75 10.51
C ASP A 22 -5.51 10.63 10.30
N ASP A 23 -5.10 9.53 9.66
CA ASP A 23 -5.97 8.37 9.45
C ASP A 23 -6.29 7.64 10.77
N ARG A 24 -5.34 7.62 11.71
CA ARG A 24 -5.54 7.04 13.04
C ARG A 24 -6.57 7.80 13.85
N GLU A 25 -6.49 9.13 13.86
CA GLU A 25 -7.47 10.00 14.52
C GLU A 25 -8.86 9.79 13.91
N ALA A 26 -8.95 9.80 12.57
CA ALA A 26 -10.21 9.55 11.86
C ALA A 26 -10.82 8.18 12.19
N PHE A 27 -9.99 7.14 12.29
CA PHE A 27 -10.39 5.80 12.73
C PHE A 27 -10.97 5.82 14.16
N GLU A 28 -10.27 6.44 15.11
CA GLU A 28 -10.65 6.45 16.53
C GLU A 28 -11.94 7.25 16.78
N GLU A 29 -12.08 8.40 16.14
CA GLU A 29 -13.31 9.20 16.18
C GLU A 29 -14.48 8.43 15.58
N ARG A 30 -14.29 7.81 14.42
CA ARG A 30 -15.35 7.06 13.74
C ARG A 30 -15.76 5.83 14.54
N ALA A 31 -14.82 5.12 15.16
CA ALA A 31 -15.10 3.99 16.03
C ALA A 31 -15.94 4.41 17.25
N ALA A 32 -15.65 5.58 17.84
CA ALA A 32 -16.44 6.12 18.94
C ALA A 32 -17.87 6.47 18.50
N ILE A 33 -18.05 7.15 17.36
CA ILE A 33 -19.37 7.49 16.82
C ILE A 33 -20.17 6.22 16.55
N ILE A 34 -19.59 5.22 15.90
CA ILE A 34 -20.30 3.98 15.56
C ILE A 34 -20.65 3.17 16.82
N GLU A 35 -19.79 3.16 17.84
CA GLU A 35 -20.12 2.52 19.13
C GLU A 35 -21.28 3.22 19.82
N TYR A 36 -21.18 4.53 20.05
CA TYR A 36 -22.11 5.26 20.90
C TYR A 36 -23.40 5.63 20.17
N ASP A 37 -23.34 6.14 18.94
CA ASP A 37 -24.54 6.56 18.21
C ASP A 37 -25.17 5.37 17.49
N GLY A 38 -24.33 4.46 16.96
CA GLY A 38 -24.78 3.22 16.31
C GLY A 38 -25.17 2.11 17.27
N GLN A 39 -24.88 2.26 18.58
CA GLN A 39 -25.12 1.26 19.62
C GLN A 39 -24.52 -0.12 19.29
N LEU A 40 -23.36 -0.13 18.62
CA LEU A 40 -22.66 -1.35 18.24
C LEU A 40 -21.58 -1.71 19.28
N PRO A 41 -21.31 -3.01 19.50
CA PRO A 41 -20.17 -3.41 20.31
C PRO A 41 -18.87 -2.82 19.79
N ARG A 42 -17.99 -2.35 20.69
CA ARG A 42 -16.73 -1.69 20.34
C ARG A 42 -15.93 -2.37 19.23
N ALA A 43 -15.74 -3.69 19.31
CA ALA A 43 -14.98 -4.45 18.31
C ALA A 43 -15.60 -4.34 16.90
N HIS A 44 -16.93 -4.35 16.80
CA HIS A 44 -17.62 -4.18 15.52
C HIS A 44 -17.54 -2.74 15.03
N ALA A 45 -17.68 -1.76 15.94
CA ALA A 45 -17.54 -0.35 15.60
C ALA A 45 -16.15 -0.03 15.05
N GLU A 46 -15.10 -0.60 15.64
CA GLU A 46 -13.71 -0.47 15.17
C GLU A 46 -13.52 -1.09 13.78
N CYS A 47 -14.05 -2.30 13.53
CA CYS A 47 -14.00 -2.91 12.20
C CYS A 47 -14.64 -2.01 11.12
N LEU A 48 -15.83 -1.46 11.40
CA LEU A 48 -16.53 -0.58 10.46
C LEU A 48 -15.80 0.75 10.26
N ALA A 49 -15.24 1.33 11.32
CA ALA A 49 -14.44 2.54 11.24
C ALA A 49 -13.19 2.35 10.37
N LEU A 50 -12.49 1.23 10.55
CA LEU A 50 -11.31 0.89 9.75
C LEU A 50 -11.67 0.69 8.27
N LEU A 51 -12.78 0.01 7.98
CA LEU A 51 -13.30 -0.12 6.62
C LEU A 51 -13.65 1.25 6.02
N GLU A 52 -14.15 2.21 6.81
CA GLU A 52 -14.45 3.54 6.33
C GLU A 52 -13.18 4.34 5.99
N VAL A 53 -12.13 4.24 6.79
CA VAL A 53 -10.81 4.83 6.50
C VAL A 53 -10.24 4.24 5.21
N LEU A 54 -10.19 2.92 5.09
CA LEU A 54 -9.76 2.22 3.89
C LEU A 54 -10.60 2.54 2.63
N ARG A 55 -11.90 2.80 2.81
CA ARG A 55 -12.78 3.19 1.70
C ARG A 55 -12.46 4.59 1.18
N ARG A 56 -12.08 5.52 2.07
CA ARG A 56 -11.77 6.92 1.72
C ARG A 56 -10.42 7.01 1.03
N ASP A 57 -9.44 6.26 1.53
CA ASP A 57 -8.13 6.16 0.93
C ASP A 57 -7.64 4.70 1.01
N GLN A 58 -7.55 4.05 -0.15
CA GLN A 58 -7.09 2.66 -0.26
C GLN A 58 -5.60 2.51 0.10
N SER A 59 -4.87 3.62 0.21
CA SER A 59 -3.47 3.70 0.63
C SER A 59 -3.26 4.04 2.11
N ALA A 60 -4.34 4.32 2.86
CA ALA A 60 -4.31 4.72 4.28
C ALA A 60 -3.57 3.73 5.20
N VAL A 61 -3.59 2.43 4.87
CA VAL A 61 -2.82 1.42 5.62
C VAL A 61 -1.45 1.24 4.95
N LYS A 62 -0.41 1.77 5.61
CA LYS A 62 0.97 1.70 5.10
C LYS A 62 1.48 0.25 5.15
N GLY A 63 1.64 -0.30 3.95
CA GLY A 63 2.05 -1.68 3.70
C GLY A 63 0.92 -2.70 3.85
N ALA A 64 1.01 -3.75 3.05
CA ALA A 64 0.41 -5.08 3.24
C ALA A 64 -1.01 -5.19 3.83
N MET A 65 -2.03 -4.83 3.05
CA MET A 65 -3.05 -5.85 2.76
C MET A 65 -2.39 -6.95 1.90
N PRO A 66 -2.73 -8.25 2.04
CA PRO A 66 -2.26 -9.26 1.10
C PRO A 66 -2.67 -8.83 -0.32
N PRO A 67 -1.83 -9.07 -1.34
CA PRO A 67 -1.87 -8.29 -2.56
C PRO A 67 -3.21 -8.45 -3.28
N MET A 68 -4.02 -7.39 -3.28
CA MET A 68 -4.68 -6.95 -4.51
C MET A 68 -3.56 -6.65 -5.50
N ARG A 69 -3.06 -7.70 -6.20
CA ARG A 69 -1.99 -7.68 -7.23
C ARG A 69 -1.06 -6.47 -7.12
N ARG A 70 -0.13 -6.49 -6.16
CA ARG A 70 0.83 -5.41 -5.99
C ARG A 70 1.84 -5.49 -7.13
N SER A 71 1.75 -4.54 -8.07
CA SER A 71 2.80 -4.34 -9.06
C SER A 71 4.04 -3.77 -8.36
N VAL A 72 5.22 -4.23 -8.77
CA VAL A 72 6.52 -3.71 -8.32
C VAL A 72 7.29 -3.18 -9.53
N VAL A 73 8.23 -2.28 -9.28
CA VAL A 73 9.15 -1.80 -10.31
C VAL A 73 10.50 -2.51 -10.16
N LEU A 74 11.05 -3.05 -11.25
CA LEU A 74 12.43 -3.49 -11.32
C LEU A 74 13.25 -2.39 -11.97
N GLN A 75 14.28 -1.94 -11.27
CA GLN A 75 15.36 -1.20 -11.89
C GLN A 75 16.26 -2.21 -12.61
N VAL A 76 16.47 -2.00 -13.90
CA VAL A 76 17.24 -2.90 -14.74
C VAL A 76 18.27 -2.13 -15.56
N GLU A 77 19.29 -2.85 -16.00
CA GLU A 77 20.30 -2.36 -16.93
C GLU A 77 20.16 -3.11 -18.25
N ILE A 78 19.88 -2.38 -19.34
CA ILE A 78 19.72 -2.91 -20.70
C ILE A 78 20.57 -2.04 -21.62
N ASP A 79 21.41 -2.64 -22.46
CA ASP A 79 22.33 -1.94 -23.37
C ASP A 79 23.19 -0.84 -22.71
N GLY A 80 23.52 -1.00 -21.43
CA GLY A 80 24.28 -0.03 -20.63
C GLY A 80 23.47 1.19 -20.15
N GLY A 81 22.17 1.22 -20.42
CA GLY A 81 21.21 2.20 -19.89
C GLY A 81 20.43 1.65 -18.71
N THR A 82 19.99 2.54 -17.81
CA THR A 82 19.03 2.18 -16.76
C THR A 82 17.61 2.29 -17.28
N GLU A 83 16.85 1.20 -17.15
CA GLU A 83 15.43 1.14 -17.47
C GLU A 83 14.60 0.66 -16.26
N TRP A 84 13.29 0.87 -16.34
CA TRP A 84 12.35 0.60 -15.24
C TRP A 84 11.21 -0.28 -15.75
N LEU A 85 11.10 -1.49 -15.22
CA LEU A 85 10.05 -2.45 -15.60
C LEU A 85 8.98 -2.53 -14.52
N LEU A 86 7.72 -2.27 -14.87
CA LEU A 86 6.59 -2.53 -13.99
C LEU A 86 6.11 -3.97 -14.18
N THR A 87 6.04 -4.76 -13.11
CA THR A 87 5.53 -6.14 -13.18
C THR A 87 4.60 -6.48 -12.03
N ALA A 88 3.60 -7.34 -12.30
CA ALA A 88 2.80 -7.99 -11.28
C ALA A 88 3.38 -9.36 -10.84
N ASP A 89 4.42 -9.85 -11.53
CA ASP A 89 5.08 -11.12 -11.27
C ASP A 89 6.59 -11.00 -11.54
N LEU A 90 7.38 -11.07 -10.46
CA LEU A 90 8.84 -10.99 -10.52
C LEU A 90 9.48 -12.16 -11.26
N ALA A 91 8.91 -13.36 -11.17
CA ALA A 91 9.48 -14.53 -11.84
C ALA A 91 9.35 -14.40 -13.35
N ILE A 92 8.18 -13.98 -13.84
CA ILE A 92 7.95 -13.72 -15.27
C ILE A 92 8.84 -12.57 -15.75
N ALA A 93 8.95 -11.47 -14.99
CA ALA A 93 9.78 -10.33 -15.37
C ALA A 93 11.27 -10.70 -15.50
N ARG A 94 11.80 -11.52 -14.60
CA ARG A 94 13.19 -11.98 -14.65
C ARG A 94 13.49 -12.87 -15.85
N VAL A 95 12.54 -13.73 -16.23
CA VAL A 95 12.67 -14.55 -17.45
C VAL A 95 12.74 -13.64 -18.68
N HIS A 96 11.81 -12.70 -18.82
CA HIS A 96 11.84 -11.75 -19.92
C HIS A 96 13.10 -10.87 -19.93
N LEU A 97 13.56 -10.44 -18.76
CA LEU A 97 14.78 -9.65 -18.63
C LEU A 97 16.02 -10.42 -19.11
N ALA A 98 16.10 -11.72 -18.78
CA ALA A 98 17.18 -12.58 -19.25
C ALA A 98 17.12 -12.78 -20.77
N ASP A 99 15.92 -12.90 -21.35
CA ASP A 99 15.73 -13.08 -22.79
C ASP A 99 16.20 -11.86 -23.61
N ILE A 100 16.05 -10.65 -23.06
CA ILE A 100 16.51 -9.39 -23.69
C ILE A 100 17.95 -9.02 -23.30
N GLY A 101 18.65 -9.88 -22.55
CA GLY A 101 20.05 -9.65 -22.13
C GLY A 101 20.23 -8.58 -21.05
N GLY A 102 19.16 -8.20 -20.35
CA GLY A 102 19.21 -7.21 -19.29
C GLY A 102 19.64 -7.78 -17.93
N ARG A 103 20.00 -6.88 -17.01
CA ARG A 103 20.44 -7.21 -15.65
C ARG A 103 19.57 -6.53 -14.61
N GLU A 104 19.11 -7.29 -13.61
CA GLU A 104 18.40 -6.71 -12.46
C GLU A 104 19.38 -5.92 -11.57
N VAL A 105 18.97 -4.72 -11.18
CA VAL A 105 19.71 -3.85 -10.25
C VAL A 105 19.01 -3.82 -8.89
N ALA A 106 17.69 -3.57 -8.88
CA ALA A 106 16.90 -3.48 -7.65
C ALA A 106 15.41 -3.73 -7.91
N VAL A 107 14.67 -4.10 -6.85
CA VAL A 107 13.20 -4.17 -6.82
C VAL A 107 12.70 -3.07 -5.88
N LEU A 108 11.79 -2.24 -6.37
CA LEU A 108 11.38 -0.98 -5.74
C LEU A 108 9.86 -0.82 -5.77
N ASP A 109 9.35 0.06 -4.89
CA ASP A 109 7.94 0.42 -4.88
C ASP A 109 7.64 1.37 -6.05
N PRO A 110 6.57 1.14 -6.83
CA PRO A 110 6.22 2.02 -7.94
C PRO A 110 5.97 3.46 -7.53
N ALA A 111 5.37 3.71 -6.36
CA ALA A 111 5.06 5.06 -5.91
C ALA A 111 6.34 5.87 -5.65
N ASP A 112 7.32 5.26 -4.98
CA ASP A 112 8.61 5.88 -4.71
C ASP A 112 9.34 6.21 -6.01
N VAL A 113 9.40 5.27 -6.96
CA VAL A 113 10.06 5.48 -8.26
C VAL A 113 9.37 6.60 -9.07
N ILE A 114 8.04 6.59 -9.13
CA ILE A 114 7.29 7.62 -9.86
C ILE A 114 7.53 9.01 -9.24
N HIS A 115 7.54 9.10 -7.92
CA HIS A 115 7.77 10.35 -7.22
C HIS A 115 9.21 10.86 -7.40
N GLU A 116 10.20 10.02 -7.12
CA GLU A 116 11.61 10.42 -7.09
C GLU A 116 12.23 10.55 -8.48
N GLN A 117 11.91 9.64 -9.40
CA GLN A 117 12.58 9.57 -10.71
C GLN A 117 11.78 10.26 -11.82
N TYR A 118 10.46 10.35 -11.66
CA TYR A 118 9.55 10.82 -12.71
C TYR A 118 8.70 12.04 -12.32
N SER A 119 9.02 12.72 -11.21
CA SER A 119 8.29 13.91 -10.74
C SER A 119 6.78 13.70 -10.63
N GLY A 120 6.38 12.48 -10.26
CA GLY A 120 4.98 12.11 -10.01
C GLY A 120 4.20 11.54 -11.19
N VAL A 121 4.76 11.48 -12.42
CA VAL A 121 4.03 10.95 -13.60
C VAL A 121 4.93 10.11 -14.50
N ALA A 122 4.55 8.87 -14.77
CA ALA A 122 5.23 7.97 -15.70
C ALA A 122 4.28 7.41 -16.77
N VAL A 123 4.83 7.02 -17.93
CA VAL A 123 4.08 6.39 -19.04
C VAL A 123 4.54 4.94 -19.17
N LEU A 124 3.59 4.01 -19.34
CA LEU A 124 3.90 2.61 -19.65
C LEU A 124 4.19 2.46 -21.14
N GLY A 125 5.34 1.87 -21.46
CA GLY A 125 5.73 1.45 -22.81
C GLY A 125 5.71 -0.07 -22.96
N MET A 126 5.70 -0.55 -24.20
CA MET A 126 5.94 -1.97 -24.47
C MET A 126 7.43 -2.28 -24.25
N LEU A 127 7.71 -3.36 -23.53
CA LEU A 127 9.04 -3.95 -23.47
C LEU A 127 9.39 -4.45 -24.88
N ARG A 128 10.52 -4.00 -25.41
CA ARG A 128 11.00 -4.35 -26.76
C ARG A 128 11.82 -5.64 -26.76
#